data_AF-A0A2V6FVS9-F1
#
_entry.id   AF-A0A2V6FVS9-F1
#
_cell.length_a   1.000
_cell.length_b   1.000
_cell.length_c   1.000
_cell.angle_alpha   90.00
_cell.angle_beta   90.00
_cell.angle_gamma   90.00
#
_symmetry.space_group_name_H-M   'P 1'
#
loop_
_entity.id
_entity.type
_entity.pdbx_description
1 polymer ?
#
loop_
_entity_poly.entity_id
_entity_poly.type
_entity_poly.pdbx_seq_one_letter_code
_entity_poly.pdbx_strand_id
1 'polypeptide(L)'
;MQIVDGELVSAPAGGVCFWIDALGQPQATNVLSLFQVTWPNGATSSFGLNQERLSSGVELYTPALGPSTHTTGGRELVLEPLKDSPWLPLRIGRIYKARVREIRETGDTKIDPETMILSMGPALTGNASGISTGSVLTISTASSPSLRGAKTAIGGGPALVRNGKRQKMINPSSESYEVS
;
A
#
# COMPACT_ATOMS: atom_id res chain seq x y z
N MET A 1 -1.08 8.13 3.21
CA MET A 1 0.27 7.65 3.54
C MET A 1 0.57 7.89 4.98
N GLN A 2 1.14 6.88 5.63
CA GLN A 2 1.64 6.96 6.98
C GLN A 2 2.87 6.05 7.10
N ILE A 3 3.93 6.60 7.69
CA ILE A 3 5.12 5.86 8.10
C ILE A 3 5.37 6.16 9.58
N VAL A 4 5.44 5.14 10.43
CA VAL A 4 5.68 5.23 11.88
C VAL A 4 6.88 4.38 12.25
N ASP A 5 7.92 4.94 12.85
CA ASP A 5 9.19 4.25 13.16
C ASP A 5 9.76 3.44 11.98
N GLY A 6 9.54 3.99 10.78
CA GLY A 6 9.88 3.47 9.47
C GLY A 6 8.99 2.34 8.95
N GLU A 7 8.02 1.85 9.72
CA GLU A 7 6.99 0.94 9.23
C GLU A 7 6.06 1.70 8.29
N LEU A 8 5.86 1.16 7.10
CA LEU A 8 4.95 1.68 6.10
C LEU A 8 3.53 1.15 6.42
N VAL A 9 2.69 2.03 6.95
CA VAL A 9 1.33 1.71 7.41
C VAL A 9 0.29 1.93 6.31
N SER A 10 0.44 2.95 5.47
CA SER A 10 -0.47 3.19 4.34
C SER A 10 0.24 3.82 3.15
N ALA A 11 -0.28 3.58 1.94
CA ALA A 11 0.33 4.03 0.69
C ALA A 11 0.24 5.56 0.47
N PRO A 12 1.12 6.14 -0.36
CA PRO A 12 0.91 7.46 -0.96
C PRO A 12 -0.37 7.50 -1.82
N ALA A 13 -1.17 8.56 -1.65
CA ALA A 13 -2.39 8.80 -2.44
C ALA A 13 -2.16 9.81 -3.59
N GLY A 14 -0.90 10.12 -3.92
CA GLY A 14 -0.53 11.09 -4.95
C GLY A 14 -0.50 12.56 -4.50
N GLY A 15 -1.01 12.86 -3.30
CA GLY A 15 -1.03 14.19 -2.71
C GLY A 15 0.25 14.60 -1.98
N VAL A 16 0.19 15.77 -1.35
CA VAL A 16 1.28 16.31 -0.52
C VAL A 16 1.54 15.38 0.65
N CYS A 17 2.80 15.08 0.88
CA CYS A 17 3.26 14.39 2.07
C CYS A 17 4.38 15.18 2.74
N PHE A 18 4.40 15.14 4.06
CA PHE A 18 5.53 15.55 4.89
C PHE A 18 6.29 14.31 5.36
N TRP A 19 7.62 14.34 5.34
CA TRP A 19 8.43 13.27 5.90
C TRP A 19 9.79 13.78 6.38
N ILE A 20 10.42 12.99 7.26
CA ILE A 20 11.83 13.16 7.62
C ILE A 20 12.63 12.16 6.80
N ASP A 21 13.54 12.64 5.97
CA ASP A 21 14.37 11.79 5.12
C ASP A 21 15.46 11.05 5.90
N ALA A 22 16.22 10.20 5.20
CA ALA A 22 17.27 9.38 5.82
C ALA A 22 18.42 10.20 6.45
N LEU A 23 18.55 11.48 6.09
CA LEU A 23 19.55 12.42 6.65
C LEU A 23 18.96 13.26 7.78
N GLY A 24 17.71 13.03 8.18
CA GLY A 24 17.04 13.79 9.21
C GLY A 24 16.47 15.12 8.72
N GLN A 25 16.44 15.38 7.41
CA GLN A 25 15.92 16.64 6.87
C GLN A 25 14.41 16.56 6.62
N PRO A 26 13.64 17.60 6.99
CA PRO A 26 12.22 17.66 6.70
C PRO A 26 12.00 17.95 5.21
N GLN A 27 11.09 17.19 4.61
CA GLN A 27 10.71 17.32 3.22
C GLN A 27 9.19 17.43 3.12
N ALA A 28 8.72 18.20 2.14
CA ALA A 28 7.28 18.35 1.88
C ALA A 28 7.02 18.51 0.38
N THR A 29 6.42 17.50 -0.25
CA THR A 29 6.06 17.53 -1.66
C THR A 29 5.02 16.46 -2.01
N ASN A 30 4.56 16.43 -3.26
CA ASN A 30 3.67 15.37 -3.73
C ASN A 30 4.43 14.06 -3.82
N VAL A 31 3.84 12.99 -3.28
CA VAL A 31 4.42 11.64 -3.35
C VAL A 31 3.48 10.72 -4.11
N LEU A 32 3.97 10.22 -5.24
CA LEU A 32 3.31 9.22 -6.05
C LEU A 32 3.61 7.83 -5.52
N SER A 33 2.58 7.01 -5.38
CA SER A 33 2.75 5.57 -5.15
C SER A 33 3.15 4.89 -6.45
N LEU A 34 4.23 4.12 -6.41
CA LEU A 34 4.64 3.21 -7.47
C LEU A 34 4.55 1.76 -6.96
N PHE A 35 3.59 1.50 -6.07
CA PHE A 35 3.39 0.18 -5.46
C PHE A 35 2.92 -0.80 -6.52
N GLN A 36 3.61 -1.94 -6.63
CA GLN A 36 3.35 -2.92 -7.67
C GLN A 36 3.55 -4.33 -7.16
N VAL A 37 2.60 -5.20 -7.48
CA VAL A 37 2.80 -6.64 -7.44
C VAL A 37 3.18 -7.11 -8.84
N THR A 38 4.22 -7.93 -8.94
CA THR A 38 4.57 -8.71 -10.13
C THR A 38 4.11 -10.14 -9.91
N TRP A 39 3.22 -10.59 -10.77
CA TRP A 39 2.63 -11.93 -10.78
C TRP A 39 3.62 -12.96 -11.36
N PRO A 40 3.38 -14.29 -11.17
CA PRO A 40 4.29 -15.31 -11.68
C PRO A 40 4.45 -15.32 -13.20
N ASN A 41 3.42 -14.84 -13.92
CA ASN A 41 3.43 -14.68 -15.38
C ASN A 41 4.17 -13.40 -15.85
N GLY A 42 4.72 -12.60 -14.93
CA GLY A 42 5.41 -11.34 -15.23
C GLY A 42 4.51 -10.11 -15.40
N ALA A 43 3.18 -10.28 -15.43
CA ALA A 43 2.26 -9.16 -15.42
C ALA A 43 2.39 -8.38 -14.11
N THR A 44 1.97 -7.11 -14.12
CA THR A 44 1.99 -6.26 -12.93
C THR A 44 0.63 -5.67 -12.63
N SER A 45 0.39 -5.35 -11.37
CA SER A 45 -0.80 -4.59 -10.95
C SER A 45 -0.42 -3.62 -9.84
N SER A 46 -0.98 -2.42 -9.87
CA SER A 46 -0.87 -1.49 -8.75
C SER A 46 -1.69 -1.99 -7.57
N PHE A 47 -1.24 -1.67 -6.35
CA PHE A 47 -1.98 -2.00 -5.13
C PHE A 47 -2.03 -0.84 -4.15
N GLY A 48 -3.09 -0.77 -3.36
CA GLY A 48 -3.17 0.05 -2.15
C GLY A 48 -2.67 -0.71 -0.92
N LEU A 49 -2.44 -0.02 0.20
CA LEU A 49 -1.94 -0.64 1.43
C LEU A 49 -2.82 -0.29 2.64
N ASN A 50 -3.37 -1.33 3.28
CA ASN A 50 -4.24 -1.25 4.46
C ASN A 50 -5.40 -0.23 4.31
N GLN A 51 -6.00 -0.17 3.12
CA GLN A 51 -7.18 0.65 2.80
C GLN A 51 -8.37 -0.23 2.42
N GLU A 52 -9.50 0.40 2.12
CA GLU A 52 -10.62 -0.28 1.48
C GLU A 52 -10.21 -0.86 0.12
N ARG A 53 -10.50 -2.16 -0.09
CA ARG A 53 -10.29 -2.79 -1.39
C ARG A 53 -11.43 -2.45 -2.35
N LEU A 54 -11.08 -1.75 -3.43
CA LEU A 54 -12.01 -1.50 -4.54
C LEU A 54 -12.41 -2.79 -5.26
N SER A 55 -13.61 -2.81 -5.85
CA SER A 55 -14.17 -3.99 -6.54
C SER A 55 -13.32 -4.48 -7.72
N SER A 56 -12.60 -3.60 -8.39
CA SER A 56 -11.65 -3.88 -9.48
C SER A 56 -10.19 -3.67 -9.07
N GLY A 57 -9.92 -3.51 -7.77
CA GLY A 57 -8.60 -3.17 -7.23
C GLY A 57 -7.83 -4.36 -6.66
N VAL A 58 -6.57 -4.09 -6.33
CA VAL A 58 -5.70 -4.97 -5.54
C VAL A 58 -5.30 -4.21 -4.28
N GLU A 59 -5.40 -4.86 -3.13
CA GLU A 59 -5.05 -4.28 -1.83
C GLU A 59 -4.11 -5.24 -1.09
N LEU A 60 -3.04 -4.70 -0.52
CA LEU A 60 -2.15 -5.45 0.36
C LEU A 60 -2.51 -5.12 1.81
N TYR A 61 -2.80 -6.15 2.59
CA TYR A 61 -3.06 -6.05 4.01
C TYR A 61 -1.89 -6.62 4.81
N THR A 62 -1.59 -5.94 5.92
CA THR A 62 -0.52 -6.27 6.86
C THR A 62 -1.07 -6.20 8.28
N PRO A 63 -0.34 -6.69 9.30
CA PRO A 63 -0.78 -6.61 10.70
C PRO A 63 -1.08 -5.18 11.18
N ALA A 64 -0.54 -4.15 10.52
CA ALA A 64 -0.82 -2.76 10.84
C ALA A 64 -2.29 -2.33 10.58
N LEU A 65 -3.06 -3.09 9.79
CA LEU A 65 -4.50 -2.86 9.63
C LEU A 65 -5.27 -3.28 10.89
N GLY A 66 -4.95 -4.44 11.45
CA GLY A 66 -5.75 -5.10 12.46
C GLY A 66 -5.89 -6.62 12.23
N PRO A 67 -6.88 -7.27 12.84
CA PRO A 67 -6.96 -8.73 12.93
C PRO A 67 -7.47 -9.44 11.67
N SER A 68 -8.17 -8.76 10.75
CA SER A 68 -8.64 -9.34 9.48
C SER A 68 -8.74 -8.28 8.38
N THR A 69 -8.96 -8.72 7.14
CA THR A 69 -9.05 -7.82 5.99
C THR A 69 -10.37 -7.06 5.91
N HIS A 70 -11.43 -7.54 6.57
CA HIS A 70 -12.78 -6.97 6.53
C HIS A 70 -13.37 -6.83 5.11
N THR A 71 -12.82 -7.55 4.13
CA THR A 71 -13.33 -7.50 2.76
C THR A 71 -14.41 -8.55 2.52
N THR A 72 -15.28 -8.31 1.54
CA THR A 72 -16.34 -9.26 1.14
C THR A 72 -16.10 -9.76 -0.28
N GLY A 73 -16.16 -11.09 -0.46
CA GLY A 73 -15.98 -11.75 -1.75
C GLY A 73 -14.59 -11.50 -2.37
N GLY A 74 -14.46 -11.76 -3.67
CA GLY A 74 -13.16 -11.68 -4.35
C GLY A 74 -12.20 -12.78 -3.88
N ARG A 75 -10.91 -12.61 -4.21
CA ARG A 75 -9.88 -13.60 -3.93
C ARG A 75 -8.78 -13.02 -3.05
N GLU A 76 -8.39 -13.73 -2.01
CA GLU A 76 -7.33 -13.34 -1.10
C GLU A 76 -6.21 -14.39 -1.08
N LEU A 77 -4.97 -13.93 -1.21
CA LEU A 77 -3.78 -14.77 -1.12
C LEU A 77 -3.15 -14.54 0.24
N VAL A 78 -3.05 -15.59 1.04
CA VAL A 78 -2.24 -15.55 2.26
C VAL A 78 -0.80 -15.75 1.86
N LEU A 79 0.03 -14.77 2.19
CA LEU A 79 1.43 -14.74 1.78
C LEU A 79 2.35 -15.03 2.96
N GLU A 80 3.45 -15.69 2.67
CA GLU A 80 4.55 -15.96 3.61
C GLU A 80 5.91 -15.61 2.97
N PRO A 81 6.96 -15.33 3.77
CA PRO A 81 8.24 -14.92 3.20
C PRO A 81 8.88 -16.03 2.39
N LEU A 82 9.44 -15.67 1.24
CA LEU A 82 10.46 -16.51 0.61
C LEU A 82 11.77 -16.36 1.39
N LYS A 83 12.56 -17.44 1.46
CA LYS A 83 13.86 -17.45 2.15
C LYS A 83 14.72 -16.23 1.74
N ASP A 84 15.34 -15.61 2.74
CA ASP A 84 16.23 -14.44 2.63
C ASP A 84 15.57 -13.16 2.08
N SER A 85 14.26 -13.14 1.87
CA SER A 85 13.51 -11.92 1.57
C SER A 85 13.25 -11.12 2.84
N PRO A 86 13.33 -9.77 2.82
CA PRO A 86 12.66 -8.97 3.85
C PRO A 86 11.16 -9.32 3.88
N TRP A 87 10.51 -9.06 5.01
CA TRP A 87 9.12 -9.43 5.22
C TRP A 87 8.30 -8.32 5.89
N LEU A 88 8.14 -8.40 7.21
CA LEU A 88 7.40 -7.43 8.02
C LEU A 88 8.31 -6.86 9.12
N PRO A 89 8.03 -5.64 9.62
CA PRO A 89 7.07 -4.67 9.06
C PRO A 89 7.51 -4.17 7.67
N LEU A 90 6.55 -3.82 6.82
CA LEU A 90 6.86 -3.25 5.51
C LEU A 90 7.62 -1.93 5.69
N ARG A 91 8.59 -1.70 4.82
CA ARG A 91 9.37 -0.46 4.68
C ARG A 91 9.17 0.09 3.27
N ILE A 92 9.08 1.41 3.16
CA ILE A 92 8.97 2.12 1.87
C ILE A 92 10.24 1.92 1.01
N GLY A 93 10.06 1.83 -0.30
CA GLY A 93 11.14 1.70 -1.28
C GLY A 93 11.88 0.36 -1.25
N ARG A 94 11.18 -0.73 -0.88
CA ARG A 94 11.75 -2.09 -0.82
C ARG A 94 11.03 -3.07 -1.73
N ILE A 95 11.68 -4.20 -1.95
CA ILE A 95 11.17 -5.34 -2.72
C ILE A 95 11.08 -6.55 -1.79
N TYR A 96 9.96 -7.27 -1.87
CA TYR A 96 9.64 -8.45 -1.07
C TYR A 96 9.30 -9.60 -2.02
N LYS A 97 9.86 -10.78 -1.79
CA LYS A 97 9.46 -12.02 -2.46
C LYS A 97 8.54 -12.80 -1.52
N ALA A 98 7.32 -13.00 -1.97
CA ALA A 98 6.26 -13.63 -1.20
C ALA A 98 5.84 -14.95 -1.84
N ARG A 99 5.77 -16.02 -1.06
CA ARG A 99 5.19 -17.29 -1.51
C ARG A 99 3.71 -17.32 -1.11
N VAL A 100 2.86 -17.78 -2.02
CA VAL A 100 1.43 -18.03 -1.75
C VAL A 100 1.33 -19.27 -0.86
N ARG A 101 0.90 -19.08 0.38
CA ARG A 101 0.66 -20.15 1.36
C ARG A 101 -0.73 -20.77 1.17
N GLU A 102 -1.72 -19.92 0.96
CA GLU A 102 -3.13 -20.29 0.90
C GLU A 102 -3.89 -19.33 -0.02
N ILE A 103 -4.97 -19.81 -0.64
CA ILE A 103 -5.88 -19.02 -1.47
C ILE A 103 -7.27 -19.14 -0.87
N ARG A 104 -7.95 -17.99 -0.69
CA ARG A 104 -9.32 -17.89 -0.21
C ARG A 104 -10.17 -17.13 -1.22
N GLU A 105 -11.42 -17.55 -1.38
CA GLU A 105 -12.34 -17.01 -2.41
C GLU A 105 -13.54 -16.24 -1.81
N THR A 106 -13.48 -15.90 -0.51
CA THR A 106 -14.63 -15.34 0.23
C THR A 106 -14.37 -13.98 0.89
N GLY A 107 -13.12 -13.53 1.00
CA GLY A 107 -12.76 -12.34 1.78
C GLY A 107 -12.63 -12.60 3.29
N ASP A 108 -12.53 -11.50 4.05
CA ASP A 108 -12.35 -11.40 5.50
C ASP A 108 -11.31 -12.36 6.09
N THR A 109 -10.16 -12.48 5.42
CA THR A 109 -9.09 -13.34 5.89
C THR A 109 -8.46 -12.79 7.16
N LYS A 110 -8.27 -13.64 8.17
CA LYS A 110 -7.51 -13.31 9.37
C LYS A 110 -6.06 -12.94 9.00
N ILE A 111 -5.56 -11.87 9.58
CA ILE A 111 -4.18 -11.41 9.41
C ILE A 111 -3.38 -11.89 10.63
N ASP A 112 -2.50 -12.86 10.43
CA ASP A 112 -1.54 -13.28 11.45
C ASP A 112 -0.31 -12.35 11.45
N PRO A 113 0.42 -12.19 12.57
CA PRO A 113 1.56 -11.26 12.69
C PRO A 113 2.67 -11.42 11.65
N GLU A 114 2.84 -12.63 11.11
CA GLU A 114 3.88 -12.97 10.14
C GLU A 114 3.34 -13.15 8.72
N THR A 115 2.13 -12.65 8.43
CA THR A 115 1.49 -12.82 7.12
C THR A 115 1.12 -11.49 6.49
N MET A 116 1.17 -11.47 5.16
CA MET A 116 0.52 -10.43 4.37
C MET A 116 -0.62 -11.06 3.61
N ILE A 117 -1.71 -10.32 3.41
CA ILE A 117 -2.83 -10.77 2.58
C ILE A 117 -2.89 -9.90 1.34
N LEU A 118 -2.72 -10.49 0.16
CA LEU A 118 -2.95 -9.78 -1.10
C LEU A 118 -4.37 -10.08 -1.57
N SER A 119 -5.21 -9.06 -1.53
CA SER A 119 -6.65 -9.15 -1.75
C SER A 119 -7.03 -8.55 -3.10
N MET A 120 -7.78 -9.29 -3.90
CA MET A 120 -8.19 -8.94 -5.26
C MET A 120 -9.70 -8.77 -5.36
N GLY A 121 -10.10 -7.62 -5.89
CA GLY A 121 -11.46 -7.25 -6.28
C GLY A 121 -12.26 -8.38 -6.95
N PRO A 122 -13.55 -8.63 -6.60
CA PRO A 122 -14.37 -9.61 -7.31
C PRO A 122 -14.56 -9.29 -8.81
N ALA A 123 -14.40 -8.03 -9.22
CA ALA A 123 -14.45 -7.59 -10.61
C ALA A 123 -13.07 -7.50 -11.29
N LEU A 124 -11.98 -7.86 -10.59
CA LEU A 124 -10.65 -7.89 -11.17
C LEU A 124 -10.52 -9.08 -12.13
N THR A 125 -10.13 -8.81 -13.38
CA THR A 125 -9.96 -9.84 -14.41
C THR A 125 -8.52 -9.91 -14.94
N GLY A 126 -8.09 -11.09 -15.40
CA GLY A 126 -6.90 -11.28 -16.24
C GLY A 126 -5.54 -11.35 -15.54
N ASN A 127 -5.21 -10.41 -14.66
CA ASN A 127 -3.81 -10.23 -14.21
C ASN A 127 -3.31 -11.32 -13.25
N ALA A 128 -4.21 -11.90 -12.45
CA ALA A 128 -3.91 -12.91 -11.44
C ALA A 128 -4.18 -14.36 -11.92
N SER A 129 -4.23 -14.58 -13.24
CA SER A 129 -4.54 -15.89 -13.82
C SER A 129 -3.42 -16.90 -13.54
N GLY A 130 -3.79 -18.13 -13.17
CA GLY A 130 -2.82 -19.22 -12.96
C GLY A 130 -2.04 -19.17 -11.64
N ILE A 131 -2.44 -18.33 -10.68
CA ILE A 131 -1.86 -18.36 -9.32
C ILE A 131 -2.33 -19.62 -8.59
N SER A 132 -1.37 -20.35 -8.04
CA SER A 132 -1.58 -21.52 -7.19
C SER A 132 -0.78 -21.41 -5.89
N THR A 133 -1.15 -22.20 -4.89
CA THR A 133 -0.31 -22.38 -3.69
C THR A 133 1.12 -22.75 -4.09
N GLY A 134 2.10 -22.08 -3.48
CA GLY A 134 3.52 -22.21 -3.81
C GLY A 134 4.02 -21.22 -4.86
N SER A 135 3.13 -20.53 -5.58
CA SER A 135 3.52 -19.44 -6.50
C SER A 135 4.29 -18.35 -5.77
N VAL A 136 5.26 -17.75 -6.45
CA VAL A 136 6.06 -16.64 -5.91
C VAL A 136 5.66 -15.34 -6.59
N LEU A 137 5.37 -14.34 -5.77
CA LEU A 137 5.04 -12.97 -6.15
C LEU A 137 6.20 -12.06 -5.76
N THR A 138 6.38 -10.96 -6.51
CA THR A 138 7.27 -9.86 -6.09
C THR A 138 6.43 -8.65 -5.74
N ILE A 139 6.62 -8.07 -4.56
CA ILE A 139 5.92 -6.87 -4.09
C ILE A 139 6.95 -5.75 -4.00
N SER A 140 6.66 -4.60 -4.63
CA SER A 140 7.46 -3.38 -4.59
C SER A 140 6.69 -2.28 -3.87
N THR A 141 7.32 -1.61 -2.90
CA THR A 141 6.77 -0.45 -2.18
C THR A 141 7.43 0.87 -2.62
N ALA A 142 7.78 0.99 -3.91
CA ALA A 142 8.45 2.17 -4.45
C ALA A 142 7.58 3.44 -4.44
N SER A 143 8.21 4.60 -4.40
CA SER A 143 7.54 5.90 -4.47
C SER A 143 8.35 6.90 -5.31
N SER A 144 7.68 7.94 -5.79
CA SER A 144 8.34 9.10 -6.41
C SER A 144 7.89 10.40 -5.74
N PRO A 145 8.79 11.20 -5.13
CA PRO A 145 10.21 10.91 -4.93
C PRO A 145 10.44 9.65 -4.07
N SER A 146 11.68 9.14 -4.07
CA SER A 146 12.05 8.02 -3.20
C SER A 146 12.01 8.45 -1.74
N LEU A 147 11.22 7.74 -0.93
CA LEU A 147 11.18 7.91 0.52
C LEU A 147 12.02 6.86 1.25
N ARG A 148 12.89 6.12 0.54
CA ARG A 148 13.71 5.06 1.13
C ARG A 148 14.51 5.58 2.32
N GLY A 149 14.32 4.94 3.47
CA GLY A 149 14.99 5.30 4.73
C GLY A 149 14.25 6.32 5.59
N ALA A 150 13.11 6.86 5.11
CA ALA A 150 12.24 7.69 5.95
C ALA A 150 11.70 6.89 7.14
N LYS A 151 11.79 7.49 8.34
CA LYS A 151 11.25 6.90 9.58
C LYS A 151 9.88 7.43 9.95
N THR A 152 9.56 8.63 9.50
CA THR A 152 8.28 9.28 9.80
C THR A 152 7.79 9.97 8.56
N ALA A 153 6.54 9.70 8.20
CA ALA A 153 5.89 10.38 7.10
C ALA A 153 4.38 10.41 7.30
N ILE A 154 3.75 11.49 6.85
CA ILE A 154 2.30 11.65 6.85
C ILE A 154 1.87 12.30 5.54
N GLY A 155 0.90 11.66 4.88
CA GLY A 155 0.22 12.21 3.73
C GLY A 155 -0.97 13.06 4.16
N GLY A 156 -1.27 14.09 3.38
CA GLY A 156 -2.43 14.93 3.59
C GLY A 156 -2.51 16.00 2.49
N GLY A 157 -2.91 17.20 2.89
CA GLY A 157 -2.88 18.36 2.02
C GLY A 157 -4.20 19.12 1.99
N PRO A 158 -4.23 20.26 1.28
CA PRO A 158 -3.12 20.82 0.50
C PRO A 158 -1.97 21.38 1.37
N ALA A 159 -0.78 21.58 0.79
CA ALA A 159 0.28 22.36 1.46
C ALA A 159 -0.18 23.81 1.63
N LEU A 160 -0.06 24.37 2.83
CA LEU A 160 -0.48 25.75 3.10
C LEU A 160 0.61 26.77 2.78
N VAL A 161 1.88 26.41 3.00
CA VAL A 161 3.05 27.25 2.76
C VAL A 161 4.14 26.43 2.08
N ARG A 162 4.82 27.04 1.10
CA ARG A 162 6.00 26.45 0.45
C ARG A 162 7.02 27.55 0.19
N ASN A 163 8.27 27.33 0.59
CA ASN A 163 9.37 28.30 0.43
C ASN A 163 9.00 29.71 0.94
N GLY A 164 8.35 29.78 2.11
CA GLY A 164 7.90 31.05 2.72
C GLY A 164 6.70 31.71 2.03
N LYS A 165 6.09 31.09 1.02
CA LYS A 165 4.94 31.65 0.29
C LYS A 165 3.66 30.87 0.57
N ARG A 166 2.59 31.60 0.90
CA ARG A 166 1.23 31.03 1.01
C ARG A 166 0.83 30.37 -0.31
N GLN A 167 0.24 29.19 -0.23
CA GLN A 167 -0.33 28.50 -1.39
C GLN A 167 -1.77 28.94 -1.61
N LYS A 168 -2.22 28.96 -2.86
CA LYS A 168 -3.62 29.26 -3.18
C LYS A 168 -4.47 28.06 -2.78
N MET A 169 -5.39 28.26 -1.84
CA MET A 169 -6.41 27.27 -1.53
C MET A 169 -7.54 27.39 -2.54
N ILE A 170 -7.84 26.29 -3.22
CA ILE A 170 -9.08 26.16 -3.98
C ILE A 170 -10.08 25.58 -2.99
N ASN A 171 -11.01 26.41 -2.51
CA ASN A 171 -12.09 25.90 -1.67
C ASN A 171 -12.94 24.94 -2.52
N PRO A 172 -13.31 23.76 -2.00
CA PRO A 172 -14.32 22.94 -2.65
C PRO A 172 -15.60 23.77 -2.82
N SER A 173 -16.32 23.57 -3.92
CA SER A 173 -17.70 24.06 -4.01
C SER A 173 -18.51 23.43 -2.88
N SER A 174 -19.45 24.19 -2.31
CA SER A 174 -20.23 23.90 -1.10
C SER A 174 -20.96 22.54 -1.06
N GLU A 175 -21.01 21.81 -2.16
CA GLU A 175 -21.60 20.47 -2.28
C GLU A 175 -20.66 19.33 -1.85
N SER A 176 -19.41 19.64 -1.48
CA SER A 176 -18.38 18.61 -1.19
C SER A 176 -18.36 18.10 0.27
N TYR A 177 -19.29 18.54 1.11
CA TYR A 177 -19.44 18.06 2.49
C TYR A 177 -20.80 17.35 2.63
N GLU A 178 -20.86 16.07 2.27
CA GLU A 178 -21.88 15.20 2.87
C GLU A 178 -21.41 14.86 4.29
N VAL A 179 -22.07 15.47 5.27
CA VAL A 179 -22.00 14.99 6.65
C VAL A 179 -22.95 13.79 6.71
N SER A 180 -22.38 12.58 6.75
CA SER A 180 -23.12 11.35 7.06
C SER A 180 -23.41 11.25 8.56
#